data_AF-A0A7S0Y6S9-F1
#
_entry.id   AF-A0A7S0Y6S9-F1
#
_cell.length_a   1.000
_cell.length_b   1.000
_cell.length_c   1.000
_cell.angle_alpha   90.00
_cell.angle_beta   90.00
_cell.angle_gamma   90.00
#
_symmetry.space_group_name_H-M   'P 1'
#
loop_
_entity.id
_entity.type
_entity.pdbx_description
1 polymer ?
#
loop_
_entity_poly.entity_id
_entity_poly.type
_entity_poly.pdbx_seq_one_letter_code
_entity_poly.pdbx_strand_id
1 'polypeptide(L)'
;RPFGSLRDLLHSAEPRSPYAEKYSMRGKPLPDSESVSIASQVLRGLSVIRTAGLPPHGHLHTGNVLIPAPGIAVLSDYQYTLLRACPRRHEEAISVLGGDSAGDPDVVCFGHVLHEMV
;
A
#
# COMPACT_ATOMS: atom_id res chain seq x y z
N ARG A 1 11.16 13.39 -11.83
CA ARG A 1 11.52 12.24 -10.96
C ARG A 1 10.89 11.00 -11.56
N PRO A 2 11.58 9.84 -11.62
CA PRO A 2 10.91 8.61 -12.02
C PRO A 2 9.74 8.34 -11.06
N PHE A 3 8.64 7.82 -11.61
CA PHE A 3 7.45 7.48 -10.83
C PHE A 3 7.79 6.33 -9.87
N GLY A 4 7.43 6.49 -8.60
CA GLY A 4 7.75 5.56 -7.53
C GLY A 4 6.51 5.19 -6.73
N SER A 5 6.72 4.38 -5.70
CA SER A 5 5.70 4.05 -4.72
C SER A 5 5.52 5.17 -3.69
N LEU A 6 4.43 5.13 -2.93
CA LEU A 6 4.21 5.96 -1.74
C LEU A 6 5.33 5.73 -0.72
N ARG A 7 5.88 4.51 -0.63
CA ARG A 7 7.04 4.22 0.21
C ARG A 7 8.28 4.99 -0.25
N ASP A 8 8.51 5.08 -1.56
CA ASP A 8 9.60 5.89 -2.11
C ASP A 8 9.41 7.37 -1.75
N LEU A 9 8.17 7.87 -1.82
CA LEU A 9 7.83 9.24 -1.44
C LEU A 9 8.12 9.52 0.04
N LEU A 10 7.63 8.67 0.95
CA LEU A 10 7.82 8.79 2.41
C LEU A 10 9.30 8.79 2.79
N HIS A 11 10.10 7.94 2.17
CA HIS A 11 11.52 7.85 2.48
C HIS A 11 12.40 8.79 1.64
N SER A 12 11.81 9.60 0.76
CA SER A 12 12.55 10.41 -0.22
C SER A 12 13.57 9.58 -1.02
N ALA A 13 13.24 8.32 -1.26
CA ALA A 13 14.12 7.36 -1.92
C ALA A 13 14.00 7.47 -3.44
N GLU A 14 15.11 7.23 -4.14
CA GLU A 14 15.05 7.11 -5.60
C GLU A 14 14.50 5.71 -5.96
N PRO A 15 13.40 5.63 -6.76
CA PRO A 15 12.74 4.36 -7.07
C PRO A 15 13.67 3.27 -7.61
N ARG A 16 14.70 3.67 -8.37
CA ARG A 16 15.65 2.77 -9.02
C ARG A 16 16.83 2.34 -8.14
N SER A 17 16.98 2.89 -6.94
CA SER A 17 18.08 2.51 -6.04
C SER A 17 17.91 1.07 -5.53
N PRO A 18 19.00 0.41 -5.09
CA PRO A 18 18.93 -0.92 -4.51
C PRO A 18 18.07 -0.94 -3.24
N TYR A 19 17.23 -1.98 -3.07
CA TYR A 19 16.35 -2.08 -1.90
C TYR A 19 17.11 -2.03 -0.56
N ALA A 20 18.32 -2.61 -0.49
CA ALA A 20 19.14 -2.63 0.73
C ALA A 20 19.53 -1.21 1.22
N GLU A 21 19.58 -0.24 0.31
CA GLU A 21 19.91 1.16 0.59
C GLU A 21 18.64 2.01 0.76
N LYS A 22 17.49 1.47 0.36
CA LYS A 22 16.19 2.12 0.46
C LYS A 22 15.54 1.75 1.79
N TYR A 23 14.93 2.74 2.44
CA TYR A 23 14.10 2.53 3.63
C TYR A 23 14.87 2.15 4.92
N SER A 24 16.20 2.27 4.94
CA SER A 24 17.03 2.01 6.13
C SER A 24 16.79 3.03 7.24
N MET A 25 16.37 4.24 6.86
CA MET A 25 15.97 5.33 7.76
C MET A 25 14.45 5.39 7.86
N ARG A 26 13.92 5.82 9.02
CA ARG A 26 12.47 6.07 9.18
C ARG A 26 12.00 7.09 8.13
N GLY A 27 10.85 6.82 7.51
CA GLY A 27 10.21 7.72 6.56
C GLY A 27 9.81 9.05 7.22
N LYS A 28 9.58 10.07 6.39
CA LYS A 28 9.05 11.36 6.81
C LYS A 28 7.53 11.37 6.62
N PRO A 29 6.77 11.90 7.60
CA PRO A 29 5.34 12.05 7.46
C PRO A 29 5.01 13.02 6.32
N LEU A 30 3.85 12.82 5.71
CA LEU A 30 3.31 13.71 4.70
C LEU A 30 2.44 14.80 5.35
N PRO A 31 2.26 15.96 4.70
CA PRO A 31 1.26 16.94 5.13
C PRO A 31 -0.13 16.32 5.20
N ASP A 32 -0.93 16.67 6.21
CA ASP A 32 -2.27 16.11 6.44
C ASP A 32 -3.16 16.14 5.19
N SER A 33 -3.10 17.24 4.41
CA SER A 33 -3.87 17.39 3.18
C SER A 33 -3.47 16.37 2.09
N GLU A 34 -2.17 16.05 1.99
CA GLU A 34 -1.66 15.05 1.06
C GLU A 34 -2.01 13.64 1.54
N SER A 35 -1.85 13.36 2.84
CA SER A 35 -2.23 12.09 3.47
C SER A 35 -3.71 11.78 3.25
N VAL A 36 -4.61 12.74 3.50
CA VAL A 36 -6.07 12.59 3.29
C VAL A 36 -6.40 12.36 1.82
N SER A 37 -5.74 13.08 0.91
CA SER A 37 -5.95 12.93 -0.53
C SER A 37 -5.55 11.53 -1.03
N ILE A 38 -4.36 11.07 -0.64
CA ILE A 38 -3.85 9.74 -1.01
C ILE A 38 -4.73 8.66 -0.39
N ALA A 39 -5.04 8.75 0.90
CA ALA A 39 -5.94 7.82 1.60
C ALA A 39 -7.31 7.70 0.90
N SER A 40 -7.88 8.83 0.48
CA SER A 40 -9.16 8.86 -0.23
C SER A 40 -9.09 8.14 -1.58
N GLN A 41 -7.99 8.30 -2.32
CA GLN A 41 -7.78 7.63 -3.60
C GLN A 41 -7.57 6.12 -3.42
N VAL A 42 -6.82 5.72 -2.40
CA VAL A 42 -6.64 4.30 -2.03
C VAL A 42 -7.99 3.66 -1.68
N LEU A 43 -8.81 4.30 -0.84
CA LEU A 43 -10.15 3.80 -0.49
C LEU A 43 -11.06 3.68 -1.71
N ARG A 44 -11.01 4.64 -2.63
CA ARG A 44 -11.77 4.55 -3.90
C ARG A 44 -11.31 3.36 -4.74
N GLY A 45 -10.00 3.13 -4.84
CA GLY A 45 -9.45 1.96 -5.54
C GLY A 45 -9.94 0.64 -4.94
N LEU A 46 -9.87 0.49 -3.61
CA LEU A 46 -10.37 -0.70 -2.91
C LEU A 46 -11.89 -0.87 -3.07
N SER A 47 -12.64 0.23 -3.03
CA SER A 47 -14.09 0.22 -3.24
C SER A 47 -14.46 -0.24 -4.65
N VAL A 48 -13.72 0.19 -5.68
CA VAL A 48 -13.92 -0.28 -7.07
C VAL A 48 -13.69 -1.79 -7.18
N ILE A 49 -12.62 -2.32 -6.57
CA ILE A 49 -12.34 -3.76 -6.54
C ILE A 49 -13.50 -4.53 -5.88
N ARG A 50 -13.95 -4.06 -4.71
CA ARG A 50 -15.05 -4.68 -3.95
C ARG A 50 -16.37 -4.64 -4.72
N THR A 51 -16.73 -3.49 -5.25
CA THR A 51 -18.00 -3.31 -5.98
C THR A 51 -18.02 -4.07 -7.30
N ALA A 52 -16.87 -4.34 -7.90
CA ALA A 52 -16.74 -5.24 -9.05
C ALA A 52 -16.87 -6.74 -8.70
N GLY A 53 -16.99 -7.10 -7.41
CA GLY A 53 -17.08 -8.50 -6.96
C GLY A 53 -15.77 -9.27 -7.07
N LEU A 54 -14.64 -8.57 -7.16
CA LEU A 54 -13.32 -9.19 -7.23
C LEU A 54 -12.77 -9.49 -5.81
N PRO A 55 -11.82 -10.43 -5.67
CA PRO A 55 -11.20 -10.71 -4.37
C PRO A 55 -10.55 -9.46 -3.74
N PRO A 56 -10.47 -9.38 -2.39
CA PRO A 56 -9.75 -8.30 -1.71
C PRO A 56 -8.33 -8.14 -2.24
N HIS A 57 -7.78 -6.92 -2.19
CA HIS A 57 -6.40 -6.69 -2.63
C HIS A 57 -5.42 -7.58 -1.87
N GLY A 58 -5.59 -7.74 -0.57
CA GLY A 58 -4.75 -8.57 0.31
C GLY A 58 -3.39 -7.92 0.56
N HIS A 59 -2.66 -7.55 -0.49
CA HIS A 59 -1.28 -7.10 -0.40
C HIS A 59 -1.13 -5.57 -0.31
N LEU A 60 -2.07 -4.86 0.31
CA LEU A 60 -1.98 -3.41 0.39
C LEU A 60 -0.88 -2.97 1.39
N HIS A 61 0.04 -2.15 0.90
CA HIS A 61 1.04 -1.43 1.71
C HIS A 61 1.58 -0.24 0.90
N THR A 62 2.35 0.66 1.53
CA THR A 62 2.88 1.87 0.87
C THR A 62 3.73 1.58 -0.38
N GLY A 63 4.37 0.41 -0.45
CA GLY A 63 5.07 -0.06 -1.66
C GLY A 63 4.18 -0.41 -2.86
N ASN A 64 2.90 -0.74 -2.62
CA ASN A 64 1.92 -1.15 -3.65
C ASN A 64 0.91 -0.02 -3.94
N VAL A 65 1.26 1.21 -3.55
CA VAL A 65 0.57 2.43 -3.95
C VAL A 65 1.54 3.22 -4.80
N LEU A 66 1.27 3.34 -6.09
CA LEU A 66 2.10 4.10 -7.03
C LEU A 66 1.70 5.57 -7.05
N ILE A 67 2.70 6.43 -7.20
CA ILE A 67 2.57 7.89 -7.37
C ILE A 67 3.03 8.26 -8.79
N PRO A 68 2.18 8.06 -9.82
CA PRO A 68 2.53 8.34 -11.22
C PRO A 68 2.51 9.84 -11.55
N ALA A 69 1.95 10.68 -10.69
CA ALA A 69 2.00 12.12 -10.83
C ALA A 69 1.76 12.77 -9.47
N PRO A 70 2.16 14.05 -9.27
CA PRO A 70 1.81 14.79 -8.07
C PRO A 70 0.30 14.73 -7.81
N GLY A 71 -0.08 14.30 -6.60
CA GLY A 71 -1.48 14.21 -6.18
C GLY A 71 -2.27 13.03 -6.77
N ILE A 72 -1.65 12.14 -7.55
CA ILE A 72 -2.30 10.92 -8.06
C ILE A 72 -1.74 9.71 -7.33
N ALA A 73 -2.61 8.89 -6.74
CA ALA A 73 -2.28 7.63 -6.10
C ALA A 73 -3.07 6.47 -6.74
N VAL A 74 -2.37 5.39 -7.10
CA VAL A 74 -2.95 4.25 -7.81
C VAL A 74 -2.53 2.94 -7.13
N LEU A 75 -3.47 2.02 -6.94
CA LEU A 75 -3.16 0.67 -6.45
C LEU A 75 -2.37 -0.12 -7.51
N SER A 76 -1.35 -0.86 -7.09
CA SER A 76 -0.57 -1.76 -7.94
C SER A 76 -0.50 -3.15 -7.35
N ASP A 77 0.04 -4.10 -8.12
CA ASP A 77 0.31 -5.47 -7.64
C ASP A 77 -0.92 -6.30 -7.26
N TYR A 78 -2.11 -5.83 -7.66
CA TYR A 78 -3.35 -6.58 -7.57
C TYR A 78 -3.33 -7.89 -8.39
N GLN A 79 -2.48 -7.99 -9.41
CA GLN A 79 -2.33 -9.21 -10.21
C GLN A 79 -1.88 -10.43 -9.39
N TYR A 80 -1.14 -10.24 -8.29
CA TYR A 80 -0.71 -11.36 -7.44
C TYR A 80 -1.90 -12.05 -6.77
N THR A 81 -2.89 -11.26 -6.35
CA THR A 81 -4.16 -11.75 -5.81
C THR A 81 -4.94 -12.54 -6.85
N LEU A 82 -5.06 -12.00 -8.07
CA LEU A 82 -5.77 -12.66 -9.17
C LEU A 82 -5.12 -13.97 -9.58
N LEU A 83 -3.79 -14.04 -9.55
CA LEU A 83 -3.01 -15.24 -9.87
C LEU A 83 -2.93 -16.22 -8.69
N ARG A 84 -3.55 -15.91 -7.54
CA ARG A 84 -3.44 -16.67 -6.27
C ARG A 84 -1.99 -16.89 -5.86
N ALA A 85 -1.09 -16.01 -6.31
CA ALA A 85 0.31 -16.01 -5.95
C ALA A 85 0.45 -15.20 -4.66
N CYS A 86 0.40 -15.88 -3.51
CA CYS A 86 0.53 -15.20 -2.22
C CYS A 86 2.03 -14.94 -1.93
N PRO A 87 2.52 -13.69 -1.92
CA PRO A 87 3.84 -13.40 -1.38
C PRO A 87 3.93 -13.85 0.09
N ARG A 88 4.96 -14.64 0.41
CA ARG A 88 5.20 -15.28 1.73
C ARG A 88 5.03 -14.35 2.94
N ARG A 89 5.29 -13.05 2.80
CA ARG A 89 5.17 -12.06 3.89
C ARG A 89 3.73 -11.67 4.25
N HIS A 90 2.76 -11.97 3.39
CA HIS A 90 1.35 -11.65 3.65
C HIS A 90 0.69 -12.64 4.62
N GLU A 91 1.03 -13.92 4.51
CA GLU A 91 0.57 -14.96 5.44
C GLU A 91 1.11 -14.71 6.86
N GLU A 92 2.35 -14.25 6.98
CA GLU A 92 2.96 -13.87 8.27
C GLU A 92 2.24 -12.66 8.90
N ALA A 93 1.83 -11.66 8.10
CA ALA A 93 1.09 -10.51 8.62
C ALA A 93 -0.34 -10.87 9.06
N ILE A 94 -1.07 -11.66 8.27
CA ILE A 94 -2.44 -12.10 8.60
C ILE A 94 -2.45 -13.01 9.83
N SER A 95 -1.45 -13.90 9.97
CA SER A 95 -1.36 -14.79 11.13
C SER A 95 -1.08 -14.04 12.43
N VAL A 96 -0.32 -12.95 12.40
CA VAL A 96 -0.07 -12.08 13.57
C VAL A 96 -1.31 -11.27 13.95
N LEU A 97 -2.19 -10.96 12.99
CA LEU A 97 -3.40 -10.14 13.19
C LEU A 97 -4.66 -10.93 13.58
N GLY A 98 -4.57 -12.26 13.75
CA GLY A 98 -5.65 -13.09 14.30
C GLY A 98 -6.31 -14.09 13.32
N GLY A 99 -5.71 -14.36 12.16
CA GLY A 99 -6.21 -15.38 11.21
C GLY A 99 -7.61 -15.06 10.66
N ASP A 100 -8.45 -16.07 10.45
CA ASP A 100 -9.82 -15.96 9.87
C ASP A 100 -10.79 -15.07 10.69
N SER A 101 -10.42 -14.68 11.91
CA SER A 101 -11.21 -13.78 12.77
C SER A 101 -10.82 -12.30 12.63
N ALA A 102 -9.82 -11.96 11.81
CA ALA A 102 -9.21 -10.63 11.73
C ALA A 102 -10.02 -9.57 10.94
N GLY A 103 -11.19 -9.91 10.41
CA GLY A 103 -11.95 -9.00 9.55
C GLY A 103 -11.32 -8.87 8.16
N ASP A 104 -11.72 -7.83 7.44
CA ASP A 104 -11.30 -7.61 6.05
C ASP A 104 -9.81 -7.23 5.96
N PRO A 105 -8.95 -8.02 5.28
CA PRO A 105 -7.51 -7.78 5.25
C PRO A 105 -7.15 -6.41 4.67
N ASP A 106 -7.93 -5.90 3.71
CA ASP A 106 -7.68 -4.59 3.11
C ASP A 106 -7.92 -3.46 4.12
N VAL A 107 -8.82 -3.64 5.09
CA VAL A 107 -9.08 -2.63 6.14
C VAL A 107 -7.89 -2.52 7.09
N VAL A 108 -7.32 -3.65 7.50
CA VAL A 108 -6.16 -3.65 8.39
C VAL A 108 -4.93 -3.10 7.68
N CYS A 109 -4.68 -3.54 6.46
CA CYS A 109 -3.62 -3.02 5.61
C CYS A 109 -3.78 -1.53 5.32
N PHE A 110 -5.00 -1.05 5.11
CA PHE A 110 -5.26 0.38 4.95
C PHE A 110 -4.89 1.17 6.20
N GLY A 111 -5.20 0.65 7.39
CA GLY A 111 -4.76 1.22 8.67
C GLY A 111 -3.23 1.35 8.77
N HIS A 112 -2.49 0.34 8.32
CA HIS A 112 -1.02 0.41 8.25
C HIS A 112 -0.53 1.48 7.26
N VAL A 113 -1.16 1.61 6.10
CA VAL A 113 -0.82 2.67 5.13
C VAL A 113 -1.05 4.06 5.74
N LEU A 114 -2.17 4.27 6.45
CA LEU A 114 -2.43 5.52 7.17
C LEU A 114 -1.35 5.81 8.22
N HIS A 115 -0.99 4.80 9.02
CA HIS A 115 0.04 4.93 10.04
C HIS A 115 1.41 5.26 9.46
N GLU A 116 1.77 4.74 8.28
CA GLU A 116 3.04 5.08 7.64
C GLU A 116 3.11 6.52 7.10
N MET A 117 1.97 7.18 6.87
CA MET A 117 1.91 8.56 6.38
C MET A 117 2.02 9.62 7.48
N VAL A 118 1.93 9.23 8.76
CA VAL A 118 1.91 10.11 9.96
C VAL A 118 3.09 9.86 10.90
#